data_AF-A0A2V8PCW2-F1
#
_entry.id   AF-A0A2V8PCW2-F1
#
_cell.length_a   1.000
_cell.length_b   1.000
_cell.length_c   1.000
_cell.angle_alpha   90.00
_cell.angle_beta   90.00
_cell.angle_gamma   90.00
#
_symmetry.space_group_name_H-M   'P 1'
#
loop_
_entity.id
_entity.type
_entity.pdbx_description
1 polymer ?
#
loop_
_entity_poly.entity_id
_entity_poly.type
_entity_poly.pdbx_seq_one_letter_code
_entity_poly.pdbx_strand_id
1 'polypeptide(L)' 'MHSHGPSSLDIRLSKEDQASVLRKGLAFPHRADVHARDGWVGYQMENSQDLAKAKRVIQLAYKNAKKNPRVF' A
#
# COMPACT_ATOMS: atom_id res chain seq x y z
N MET A 1 2.56 -0.22 7.98
CA MET A 1 1.13 -0.11 7.59
C MET A 1 0.44 0.70 8.66
N HIS A 2 -0.43 1.63 8.27
CA HIS A 2 -1.12 2.53 9.19
C HIS A 2 -2.61 2.55 8.81
N SER A 3 -3.51 2.44 9.78
CA SER A 3 -4.96 2.40 9.55
C SER A 3 -5.58 3.72 9.99
N HIS A 4 -6.45 4.28 9.14
CA HIS A 4 -7.27 5.47 9.43
C HIS A 4 -8.73 5.09 9.71
N GLY A 5 -8.97 3.85 10.10
CA GLY A 5 -10.31 3.29 10.33
C GLY A 5 -10.54 1.96 9.61
N PRO A 6 -11.77 1.43 9.67
CA PRO A 6 -12.11 0.09 9.17
C PRO A 6 -11.87 -0.10 7.66
N SER A 7 -11.92 0.98 6.89
CA SER A 7 -11.89 0.97 5.43
C SER A 7 -10.71 1.72 4.81
N SER A 8 -9.86 2.37 5.62
CA SER A 8 -8.81 3.25 5.11
C SER A 8 -7.45 2.89 5.70
N LEU A 9 -6.46 2.75 4.83
CA LEU A 9 -5.13 2.26 5.21
C LEU A 9 -4.02 2.78 4.29
N ASP A 10 -2.89 3.10 4.90
CA ASP A 10 -1.64 3.41 4.23
C ASP A 10 -0.70 2.21 4.29
N ILE A 11 -0.19 1.82 3.13
CA ILE A 11 0.70 0.68 2.96
C ILE A 11 2.03 1.14 2.39
N ARG A 12 3.13 0.79 3.07
CA ARG A 12 4.48 1.01 2.56
C ARG A 12 4.91 -0.18 1.71
N LEU A 13 5.40 0.09 0.51
CA LEU A 13 5.85 -0.88 -0.49
C LEU A 13 7.31 -0.61 -0.87
N SER A 14 7.91 -1.52 -1.64
CA SER A 14 9.11 -1.20 -2.40
C SER A 14 8.77 -0.12 -3.45
N LYS A 15 9.76 0.60 -3.97
CA LYS A 15 9.53 1.60 -5.02
C LYS A 15 8.97 1.00 -6.31
N GLU A 16 9.42 -0.19 -6.66
CA GLU A 16 8.95 -0.94 -7.83
C GLU A 16 7.50 -1.38 -7.65
N ASP A 17 7.16 -1.94 -6.48
CA ASP A 17 5.78 -2.36 -6.18
C ASP A 17 4.85 -1.14 -6.09
N GLN A 18 5.29 -0.04 -5.47
CA GLN A 18 4.56 1.23 -5.42
C GLN A 18 4.19 1.68 -6.84
N ALA A 19 5.16 1.78 -7.75
CA ALA A 19 4.92 2.17 -9.14
C ALA A 19 3.97 1.18 -9.84
N SER A 20 4.13 -0.13 -9.61
CA SER A 20 3.26 -1.14 -10.23
C SER A 20 1.82 -1.08 -9.72
N VAL A 21 1.57 -0.87 -8.43
CA VAL A 21 0.19 -0.85 -7.90
C VAL A 21 -0.54 0.41 -8.29
N LEU A 22 0.14 1.55 -8.34
CA LEU A 22 -0.42 2.82 -8.81
C LEU A 22 -0.80 2.74 -10.29
N ARG A 23 0.12 2.24 -11.14
CA ARG A 23 -0.16 2.05 -12.58
C ARG A 23 -1.35 1.12 -12.84
N LYS A 24 -1.55 0.11 -11.99
CA LYS A 24 -2.65 -0.87 -12.10
C LYS A 24 -3.95 -0.42 -11.44
N GLY A 25 -4.00 0.77 -10.83
CA GLY A 25 -5.17 1.24 -10.09
C GLY A 25 -5.54 0.36 -8.89
N LEU A 26 -4.56 -0.33 -8.30
CA LEU A 26 -4.77 -1.18 -7.13
C LEU A 26 -4.66 -0.39 -5.82
N ALA A 27 -4.14 0.83 -5.86
CA ALA A 27 -4.04 1.75 -4.74
C ALA A 27 -3.97 3.18 -5.30
N PHE A 28 -4.11 4.19 -4.44
CA PHE A 28 -3.94 5.59 -4.82
C PHE A 28 -2.66 6.19 -4.20
N PRO A 29 -2.11 7.28 -4.78
CA PRO A 29 -0.97 7.96 -4.20
C PRO A 29 -1.26 8.38 -2.77
N HIS A 30 -0.31 8.19 -1.86
CA HIS A 30 -0.49 8.66 -0.49
C HIS A 30 -0.70 10.19 -0.48
N ARG A 31 -1.61 10.70 0.36
CA ARG A 31 -2.01 12.12 0.38
C ARG A 31 -0.87 13.08 0.72
N ALA A 32 0.01 12.69 1.65
CA ALA A 32 1.23 13.43 1.96
C ALA A 32 2.36 13.09 0.97
N ASP A 33 2.89 14.10 0.28
CA ASP A 33 3.96 13.96 -0.71
C ASP A 33 5.22 13.28 -0.16
N VAL A 34 5.59 13.59 1.09
CA VAL A 34 6.75 12.97 1.76
C VAL A 34 6.61 11.46 1.83
N HIS A 35 5.42 10.96 2.18
CA HIS A 35 5.16 9.52 2.25
C HIS A 35 5.04 8.89 0.85
N ALA A 36 4.47 9.60 -0.13
CA ALA A 36 4.47 9.15 -1.51
C ALA A 36 5.90 8.95 -2.04
N ARG A 37 6.84 9.81 -1.64
CA ARG A 37 8.28 9.68 -1.95
C ARG A 37 8.99 8.57 -1.17
N ASP A 38 8.37 7.99 -0.15
CA ASP A 38 8.97 6.93 0.69
C ASP A 38 8.37 5.52 0.48
N GLY A 39 7.58 5.35 -0.59
CA GLY A 39 7.01 4.05 -0.95
C GLY A 39 5.60 3.83 -0.40
N TRP A 40 4.97 4.85 0.20
CA TRP A 40 3.62 4.72 0.72
C TRP A 40 2.56 4.93 -0.37
N VAL A 41 1.50 4.14 -0.26
CA VAL A 41 0.25 4.29 -1.02
C VAL A 41 -0.91 4.33 -0.03
N GLY A 42 -1.97 5.05 -0.39
CA GLY A 42 -3.23 4.98 0.31
C GLY A 42 -4.16 3.96 -0.33
N TYR A 43 -5.04 3.40 0.48
CA TYR A 43 -6.03 2.43 0.05
C TYR A 43 -7.37 2.68 0.77
N GLN A 44 -8.47 2.59 0.03
CA GLN A 44 -9.83 2.78 0.50
C GLN A 44 -10.66 1.57 0.06
N MET A 45 -11.34 0.94 1.01
CA MET A 45 -12.27 -0.16 0.75
C MET A 45 -13.68 0.40 0.75
N GLU A 46 -14.37 0.29 -0.38
CA GLU A 46 -15.77 0.72 -0.51
C GLU A 46 -16.70 -0.48 -0.63
N ASN A 47 -16.20 -1.59 -1.18
CA ASN A 47 -16.97 -2.81 -1.39
C ASN A 47 -16.12 -4.08 -1.19
N SER A 48 -16.76 -5.24 -1.32
CA SER A 48 -16.11 -6.54 -1.13
C SER A 48 -15.03 -6.87 -2.17
N GLN A 49 -15.10 -6.30 -3.38
CA GLN A 49 -14.06 -6.48 -4.40
C GLN A 49 -12.76 -5.78 -4.00
N ASP A 50 -12.86 -4.67 -3.27
CA ASP A 50 -11.70 -3.95 -2.76
C ASP A 50 -10.95 -4.75 -1.70
N LEU A 51 -11.63 -5.64 -0.96
CA LEU A 51 -10.94 -6.52 -0.02
C LEU A 51 -9.94 -7.45 -0.72
N ALA A 52 -10.27 -7.97 -1.90
CA ALA A 52 -9.38 -8.84 -2.67
C ALA A 52 -8.14 -8.09 -3.18
N LYS A 53 -8.33 -6.84 -3.64
CA LYS A 53 -7.24 -5.95 -4.04
C LYS A 53 -6.37 -5.56 -2.84
N ALA A 54 -6.96 -5.16 -1.71
CA ALA A 54 -6.25 -4.82 -0.48
C ALA A 54 -5.36 -5.98 -0.01
N LYS A 55 -5.89 -7.21 0.02
CA LYS A 55 -5.10 -8.42 0.36
C LYS A 55 -3.87 -8.57 -0.52
N ARG A 56 -3.98 -8.34 -1.83
CA ARG A 56 -2.83 -8.40 -2.76
C ARG A 56 -1.77 -7.35 -2.41
N VAL A 57 -2.18 -6.10 -2.16
CA VAL A 57 -1.24 -5.01 -1.83
C VAL A 57 -0.56 -5.26 -0.48
N ILE A 58 -1.32 -5.71 0.53
CA ILE A 58 -0.77 -6.09 1.85
C ILE A 58 0.24 -7.22 1.72
N GLN A 59 -0.02 -8.21 0.86
CA GLN A 59 0.89 -9.32 0.66
C GLN A 59 2.20 -8.93 -0.04
N LEU A 60 2.17 -7.92 -0.92
CA LEU A 60 3.39 -7.31 -1.46
C LEU A 60 4.18 -6.60 -0.35
N ALA A 61 3.51 -5.81 0.50
CA ALA A 61 4.16 -5.14 1.63
C ALA A 61 4.82 -6.13 2.58
N TYR A 62 4.15 -7.23 2.92
CA TYR A 62 4.70 -8.30 3.75
C TYR A 62 5.93 -8.96 3.12
N LYS A 63 5.88 -9.26 1.82
CA LYS A 63 7.04 -9.80 1.08
C LYS A 63 8.22 -8.84 1.07
N ASN A 64 7.96 -7.54 0.88
CA ASN A 64 8.99 -6.50 0.96
C ASN A 64 9.61 -6.44 2.37
N ALA A 65 8.79 -6.47 3.42
CA ALA A 65 9.26 -6.47 4.80
C ALA A 65 10.14 -7.67 5.15
N LYS A 66 9.80 -8.86 4.65
CA LYS A 66 10.64 -10.06 4.81
C LYS A 66 12.00 -9.93 4.14
N LYS A 67 12.07 -9.32 2.95
CA LYS A 67 13.32 -9.10 2.24
C LYS A 67 14.16 -7.98 2.88
N ASN A 68 13.50 -6.96 3.43
CA ASN A 68 14.12 -5.76 3.97
C ASN A 68 13.67 -5.50 5.44
N PRO A 69 14.08 -6.36 6.39
CA PRO A 69 13.59 -6.29 7.77
C PRO A 69 14.05 -5.05 8.55
N ARG A 70 15.08 -4.34 8.05
CA ARG A 70 15.66 -3.14 8.70
C ARG A 70 14.99 -1.81 8.32
N VAL A 71 13.92 -1.83 7.51
CA VAL A 71 13.29 -0.63 6.94
C VAL A 71 11.96 -0.28 7.64
N PHE A 72 11.62 -0.98 8.73
CA PHE A 72 10.39 -0.77 9.51
C PHE A 72 10.68 -0.35 10.94
#